data_AF-A0A6N0DNW5-F1
#
_entry.id   AF-A0A6N0DNW5-F1
#
_cell.length_a   1.000
_cell.length_b   1.000
_cell.length_c   1.000
_cell.angle_alpha   90.00
_cell.angle_beta   90.00
_cell.angle_gamma   90.00
#
_symmetry.space_group_name_H-M   'P 1'
#
loop_
_entity.id
_entity.type
_entity.pdbx_description
1 polymer ?
#
loop_
_entity_poly.entity_id
_entity_poly.type
_entity_poly.pdbx_seq_one_letter_code
_entity_poly.pdbx_strand_id
1 'polypeptide(L)'
;MSALRCWLFVALCLAAVFQPLPRGAAEEVIKAYVTFYGFDDNDDGDPRRTGTYAISDPSMHEQATEDLGTYDRPGTLAADKRMIAPGTVLYIPALQRYYVMEDTCRACSGDWLKGRPHVDVFVEGTGPPLAACEYRLTMEEAEIIVNPAPNLPVREGSACDSSRPPATIDRRPSMSAQNTGAYARQEAREYSARAADRPSR
;
A
#
# COMPACT_ATOMS: atom_id res chain seq x y z
N MET A 1 56.44 -38.08 53.16
CA MET A 1 55.04 -38.43 52.86
C MET A 1 54.44 -37.24 52.15
N SER A 2 54.29 -37.36 50.83
CA SER A 2 53.91 -36.30 49.91
C SER A 2 52.41 -36.44 49.58
N ALA A 3 51.65 -35.36 49.66
CA ALA A 3 50.31 -35.32 49.06
C ALA A 3 50.05 -33.92 48.49
N LEU A 4 49.92 -33.91 47.16
CA LEU A 4 49.67 -32.80 46.26
C LEU A 4 48.23 -32.28 46.36
N ARG A 5 48.12 -30.94 46.32
CA ARG A 5 47.23 -30.10 45.48
C ARG A 5 45.86 -30.65 45.03
N CYS A 6 44.80 -29.86 45.24
CA CYS A 6 43.81 -29.61 44.17
C CYS A 6 43.03 -28.31 44.45
N TRP A 7 43.47 -27.19 43.88
CA TRP A 7 42.66 -25.96 43.79
C TRP A 7 42.03 -25.94 42.40
N LEU A 8 40.72 -26.19 42.33
CA LEU A 8 39.96 -26.11 41.10
C LEU A 8 39.63 -24.63 40.83
N PHE A 9 40.31 -24.02 39.86
CA PHE A 9 39.91 -22.73 39.30
C PHE A 9 38.78 -22.98 38.30
N VAL A 10 37.56 -22.53 38.62
CA VAL A 10 36.46 -22.44 37.66
C VAL A 10 36.67 -21.16 36.85
N ALA A 11 37.21 -21.30 35.64
CA ALA A 11 37.30 -20.20 34.68
C ALA A 11 35.92 -20.02 34.02
N LEU A 12 35.19 -18.97 34.42
CA LEU A 12 33.96 -18.55 33.77
C LEU A 12 34.33 -17.77 32.49
N CYS A 13 34.34 -18.44 31.34
CA CYS A 13 34.46 -17.77 30.05
C CYS A 13 33.14 -17.04 29.74
N LEU A 14 33.09 -15.72 29.95
CA LEU A 14 32.06 -14.87 29.34
C LEU A 14 32.34 -14.77 27.83
N ALA A 15 31.73 -15.64 27.03
CA ALA A 15 31.63 -15.43 25.60
C ALA A 15 30.57 -14.36 25.34
N ALA A 16 31.00 -13.15 24.97
CA ALA A 16 30.11 -12.13 24.44
C ALA A 16 29.57 -12.62 23.09
N VAL A 17 28.31 -13.06 23.05
CA VAL A 17 27.61 -13.38 21.82
C VAL A 17 27.30 -12.06 21.12
N PHE A 18 28.11 -11.70 20.12
CA PHE A 18 27.75 -10.65 19.17
C PHE A 18 26.57 -11.17 18.34
N GLN A 19 25.35 -10.88 18.77
CA GLN A 19 24.18 -11.06 17.92
C GLN A 19 24.19 -9.93 16.88
N PRO A 20 24.24 -10.23 15.57
CA PRO A 20 24.05 -9.20 14.57
C PRO A 20 22.66 -8.59 14.77
N LEU A 21 22.58 -7.26 14.81
CA LEU A 21 21.30 -6.56 14.77
C LEU A 21 20.53 -7.04 13.52
N PRO A 22 19.21 -7.23 13.60
CA PRO A 22 18.41 -7.51 12.41
C PRO A 22 18.69 -6.39 11.40
N ARG A 23 19.28 -6.73 10.26
CA ARG A 23 19.33 -5.83 9.12
C ARG A 23 17.89 -5.64 8.68
N GLY A 24 17.38 -4.41 8.79
CA GLY A 24 16.17 -4.03 8.05
C GLY A 24 16.34 -4.43 6.58
N ALA A 25 15.24 -4.83 5.94
CA ALA A 25 15.26 -5.12 4.52
C ALA A 25 15.83 -3.90 3.75
N ALA A 26 16.62 -4.17 2.71
CA ALA A 26 17.26 -3.10 1.96
C ALA A 26 16.21 -2.24 1.24
N GLU A 27 16.46 -0.94 1.17
CA GLU A 27 15.67 -0.03 0.35
C GLU A 27 15.81 -0.41 -1.13
N GLU A 28 14.69 -0.52 -1.83
CA GLU A 28 14.61 -0.85 -3.25
C GLU A 28 13.66 0.12 -3.96
N VAL A 29 14.00 0.53 -5.18
CA VAL A 29 13.10 1.32 -6.03
C VAL A 29 12.54 0.43 -7.12
N ILE A 30 11.21 0.32 -7.17
CA ILE A 30 10.48 -0.37 -8.23
C ILE A 30 9.68 0.63 -9.05
N LYS A 31 9.25 0.18 -10.23
CA LYS A 31 8.28 0.88 -11.08
C LYS A 31 7.02 0.03 -11.17
N ALA A 32 5.87 0.65 -10.94
CA ALA A 32 4.59 -0.04 -10.98
C ALA A 32 3.50 0.83 -11.60
N TYR A 33 2.50 0.17 -12.17
CA TYR A 33 1.19 0.75 -12.38
C TYR A 33 0.57 1.07 -11.01
N VAL A 34 0.07 2.29 -10.83
CA VAL A 34 -0.54 2.72 -9.57
C VAL A 34 -1.97 3.13 -9.82
N THR A 35 -2.91 2.43 -9.20
CA THR A 35 -4.32 2.82 -9.12
C THR A 35 -4.67 3.19 -7.69
N PHE A 36 -5.92 3.57 -7.50
CA PHE A 36 -6.49 3.92 -6.22
C PHE A 36 -7.84 3.23 -6.10
N TYR A 37 -8.17 2.88 -4.86
CA TYR A 37 -9.43 2.26 -4.48
C TYR A 37 -9.94 2.90 -3.19
N GLY A 38 -11.21 2.67 -2.87
CA GLY A 38 -11.81 3.13 -1.63
C GLY A 38 -12.87 2.15 -1.15
N PHE A 39 -13.74 2.61 -0.26
CA PHE A 39 -14.76 1.73 0.35
C PHE A 39 -15.62 1.01 -0.69
N ASP A 40 -16.04 1.72 -1.74
CA ASP A 40 -17.02 1.23 -2.71
C ASP A 40 -16.53 -0.01 -3.47
N ASP A 41 -15.27 -0.02 -3.87
CA ASP A 41 -14.67 -1.04 -4.74
C ASP A 41 -13.60 -1.90 -4.05
N ASN A 42 -13.28 -1.64 -2.78
CA ASN A 42 -12.44 -2.50 -1.96
C ASN A 42 -12.98 -3.93 -1.95
N ASP A 43 -12.22 -4.85 -2.56
CA ASP A 43 -12.60 -6.24 -2.71
C ASP A 43 -12.00 -7.19 -1.69
N ASP A 44 -11.15 -6.73 -0.76
CA ASP A 44 -10.41 -7.56 0.21
C ASP A 44 -9.79 -8.86 -0.36
N GLY A 45 -9.54 -8.91 -1.67
CA GLY A 45 -9.16 -10.09 -2.44
C GLY A 45 -10.29 -11.07 -2.81
N ASP A 46 -11.51 -10.92 -2.26
CA ASP A 46 -12.72 -11.65 -2.64
C ASP A 46 -13.74 -10.75 -3.40
N PRO A 47 -13.93 -10.93 -4.71
CA PRO A 47 -14.78 -10.08 -5.56
C PRO A 47 -16.27 -10.15 -5.22
N ARG A 48 -16.66 -11.06 -4.32
CA ARG A 48 -18.02 -11.14 -3.78
C ARG A 48 -18.24 -10.11 -2.67
N ARG A 49 -17.15 -9.55 -2.16
CA ARG A 49 -17.07 -8.54 -1.12
C ARG A 49 -16.64 -7.25 -1.80
N THR A 50 -17.47 -6.23 -1.66
CA THR A 50 -17.26 -4.86 -2.09
C THR A 50 -18.10 -3.98 -1.19
N GLY A 51 -17.73 -2.71 -1.01
CA GLY A 51 -18.37 -1.85 -0.01
C GLY A 51 -17.91 -2.19 1.40
N THR A 52 -16.60 -2.24 1.63
CA THR A 52 -16.01 -2.65 2.91
C THR A 52 -14.70 -1.90 3.20
N TYR A 53 -14.34 -1.81 4.48
CA TYR A 53 -12.99 -1.40 4.92
C TYR A 53 -12.16 -2.60 5.38
N ALA A 54 -12.61 -3.83 5.13
CA ALA A 54 -11.84 -5.02 5.44
C ALA A 54 -10.55 -5.07 4.62
N ILE A 55 -9.50 -5.66 5.20
CA ILE A 55 -8.20 -5.87 4.57
C ILE A 55 -7.81 -7.33 4.70
N SER A 56 -7.18 -7.88 3.67
CA SER A 56 -6.88 -9.32 3.63
C SER A 56 -5.69 -9.76 4.49
N ASP A 57 -4.80 -8.83 4.85
CA ASP A 57 -3.52 -9.10 5.51
C ASP A 57 -3.15 -8.03 6.55
N PRO A 58 -3.93 -7.90 7.64
CA PRO A 58 -3.70 -6.89 8.66
C PRO A 58 -2.30 -7.03 9.29
N SER A 59 -1.61 -5.90 9.46
CA SER A 59 -0.27 -5.86 10.11
C SER A 59 -0.11 -4.68 11.08
N MET A 60 -0.50 -3.48 10.65
CA MET A 60 -0.53 -2.21 11.39
C MET A 60 -1.97 -1.73 11.62
N HIS A 61 -2.87 -1.98 10.66
CA HIS A 61 -4.26 -1.58 10.75
C HIS A 61 -5.20 -2.80 10.88
N GLU A 62 -6.39 -2.56 11.43
CA GLU A 62 -7.48 -3.56 11.45
C GLU A 62 -8.42 -3.41 10.24
N GLN A 63 -8.37 -2.26 9.58
CA GLN A 63 -9.21 -1.85 8.45
C GLN A 63 -8.40 -0.95 7.51
N ALA A 64 -8.81 -0.89 6.24
CA ALA A 64 -8.22 -0.01 5.25
C ALA A 64 -8.38 1.44 5.69
N THR A 65 -7.30 2.22 5.63
CA THR A 65 -7.30 3.63 6.01
C THR A 65 -6.27 4.42 5.21
N GLU A 66 -6.54 5.70 4.95
CA GLU A 66 -5.55 6.59 4.33
C GLU A 66 -4.50 7.09 5.34
N ASP A 67 -4.85 7.03 6.64
CA ASP A 67 -4.12 7.56 7.79
C ASP A 67 -3.43 8.93 7.50
N LEU A 68 -2.28 9.23 8.11
CA LEU A 68 -1.55 10.48 7.94
C LEU A 68 -0.56 10.39 6.76
N GLY A 69 -0.33 9.18 6.24
CA GLY A 69 0.67 8.94 5.19
C GLY A 69 2.10 9.19 5.65
N THR A 70 2.36 9.14 6.96
CA THR A 70 3.71 9.24 7.55
C THR A 70 4.29 7.85 7.77
N TYR A 71 5.60 7.71 8.01
CA TYR A 71 6.21 6.38 8.19
C TYR A 71 5.57 5.58 9.34
N ASP A 72 5.32 6.23 10.49
CA ASP A 72 4.72 5.58 11.67
C ASP A 72 3.19 5.44 11.58
N ARG A 73 2.57 6.16 10.64
CA ARG A 73 1.13 6.14 10.36
C ARG A 73 0.89 6.13 8.85
N PRO A 74 1.27 5.03 8.18
CA PRO A 74 1.16 4.89 6.73
C PRO A 74 -0.30 4.64 6.33
N GLY A 75 -0.66 4.92 5.08
CA GLY A 75 -1.94 4.46 4.54
C GLY A 75 -1.90 2.97 4.17
N THR A 76 -3.06 2.36 3.96
CA THR A 76 -3.17 1.00 3.42
C THR A 76 -2.91 1.00 1.91
N LEU A 77 -2.23 -0.01 1.39
CA LEU A 77 -2.30 -0.37 -0.02
C LEU A 77 -2.57 -1.86 -0.23
N ALA A 78 -3.05 -2.17 -1.43
CA ALA A 78 -3.18 -3.51 -1.96
C ALA A 78 -2.13 -3.82 -3.02
N ALA A 79 -1.66 -5.07 -3.05
CA ALA A 79 -0.76 -5.58 -4.08
C ALA A 79 -0.90 -7.11 -4.23
N ASP A 80 -0.21 -7.71 -5.19
CA ASP A 80 0.02 -9.17 -5.16
C ASP A 80 1.08 -9.50 -4.08
N LYS A 81 0.77 -10.46 -3.19
CA LYS A 81 1.66 -10.87 -2.09
C LYS A 81 3.03 -11.40 -2.53
N ARG A 82 3.15 -11.86 -3.79
CA ARG A 82 4.42 -12.34 -4.37
C ARG A 82 5.27 -11.19 -4.90
N MET A 83 4.64 -10.04 -5.18
CA MET A 83 5.33 -8.82 -5.57
C MET A 83 5.78 -8.04 -4.33
N ILE A 84 4.89 -7.81 -3.38
CA ILE A 84 5.17 -7.11 -2.12
C ILE A 84 4.60 -7.95 -0.97
N ALA A 85 5.46 -8.31 0.00
CA ALA A 85 5.02 -9.09 1.16
C ALA A 85 4.13 -8.24 2.08
N PRO A 86 3.08 -8.83 2.71
CA PRO A 86 2.31 -8.12 3.73
C PRO A 86 3.16 -7.56 4.87
N GLY A 87 2.76 -6.39 5.36
CA GLY A 87 3.46 -5.59 6.38
C GLY A 87 4.65 -4.78 5.85
N THR A 88 4.96 -4.87 4.55
CA THR A 88 6.03 -4.05 3.95
C THR A 88 5.60 -2.59 3.91
N VAL A 89 6.44 -1.70 4.42
CA VAL A 89 6.25 -0.24 4.29
C VAL A 89 6.83 0.21 2.95
N LEU A 90 6.08 1.07 2.26
CA LEU A 90 6.43 1.66 0.98
C LEU A 90 6.28 3.18 1.04
N TYR A 91 6.95 3.87 0.15
CA TYR A 91 6.78 5.30 -0.05
C TYR A 91 6.59 5.58 -1.54
N ILE A 92 5.58 6.38 -1.87
CA ILE A 92 5.27 6.78 -3.25
C ILE A 92 5.67 8.24 -3.42
N PRO A 93 6.82 8.56 -4.06
CA PRO A 93 7.32 9.93 -4.17
C PRO A 93 6.37 10.90 -4.84
N ALA A 94 5.61 10.45 -5.83
CA ALA A 94 4.61 11.27 -6.53
C ALA A 94 3.51 11.79 -5.57
N LEU A 95 3.18 11.01 -4.53
CA LEU A 95 2.21 11.38 -3.50
C LEU A 95 2.88 12.05 -2.29
N GLN A 96 4.18 11.81 -2.09
CA GLN A 96 4.92 12.16 -0.88
C GLN A 96 4.28 11.54 0.37
N ARG A 97 3.99 10.23 0.30
CA ARG A 97 3.26 9.50 1.34
C ARG A 97 3.77 8.08 1.50
N TYR A 98 3.71 7.61 2.74
CA TYR A 98 3.98 6.23 3.12
C TYR A 98 2.72 5.39 3.11
N TYR A 99 2.90 4.12 2.74
CA TYR A 99 1.87 3.09 2.73
C TYR A 99 2.40 1.79 3.31
N VAL A 100 1.50 0.91 3.75
CA VAL A 100 1.82 -0.45 4.19
C VAL A 100 0.98 -1.44 3.41
N MET A 101 1.61 -2.50 2.91
CA MET A 101 0.92 -3.56 2.19
C MET A 101 0.13 -4.40 3.18
N GLU A 102 -1.19 -4.28 3.18
CA GLU A 102 -2.06 -5.03 4.09
C GLU A 102 -3.29 -5.60 3.41
N ASP A 103 -3.42 -5.36 2.12
CA ASP A 103 -4.58 -5.77 1.37
C ASP A 103 -4.17 -6.44 0.06
N THR A 104 -5.12 -7.15 -0.54
CA THR A 104 -4.93 -7.73 -1.86
C THR A 104 -6.01 -7.26 -2.79
N CYS A 105 -5.65 -7.12 -4.06
CA CYS A 105 -6.60 -6.78 -5.09
C CYS A 105 -6.52 -7.79 -6.25
N ARG A 106 -7.67 -8.14 -6.82
CA ARG A 106 -7.74 -9.08 -7.95
C ARG A 106 -7.00 -8.58 -9.17
N ALA A 107 -7.12 -7.29 -9.48
CA ALA A 107 -6.45 -6.67 -10.62
C ALA A 107 -4.93 -6.76 -10.47
N CYS A 108 -4.42 -6.42 -9.28
CA CYS A 108 -3.02 -6.51 -8.88
C CYS A 108 -2.45 -7.91 -9.15
N SER A 109 -3.16 -8.94 -8.68
CA SER A 109 -2.74 -10.33 -8.86
C SER A 109 -2.75 -10.76 -10.33
N GLY A 110 -3.76 -10.33 -11.07
CA GLY A 110 -3.89 -10.62 -12.49
C GLY A 110 -2.83 -9.94 -13.36
N ASP A 111 -2.44 -8.73 -12.99
CA ASP A 111 -1.40 -7.94 -13.66
C ASP A 111 0.00 -8.45 -13.35
N TRP A 112 0.25 -8.81 -12.09
CA TRP A 112 1.50 -9.44 -11.69
C TRP A 112 1.79 -10.72 -12.48
N LEU A 113 0.78 -11.58 -12.65
CA LEU A 113 0.89 -12.80 -13.47
C LEU A 113 1.21 -12.53 -14.95
N LYS A 114 0.96 -11.32 -15.44
CA LYS A 114 1.27 -10.87 -16.81
C LYS A 114 2.59 -10.09 -16.88
N GLY A 115 3.33 -9.99 -15.77
CA GLY A 115 4.58 -9.24 -15.70
C GLY A 115 4.38 -7.72 -15.61
N ARG A 116 3.21 -7.25 -15.16
CA ARG A 116 2.93 -5.84 -14.88
C ARG A 116 2.85 -5.63 -13.37
N PRO A 117 3.87 -5.04 -12.72
CA PRO A 117 3.78 -4.65 -11.32
C PRO A 117 2.64 -3.66 -11.13
N HIS A 118 1.77 -3.91 -10.15
CA HIS A 118 0.57 -3.11 -9.90
C HIS A 118 0.34 -3.00 -8.40
N VAL A 119 0.16 -1.77 -7.93
CA VAL A 119 -0.30 -1.43 -6.59
C VAL A 119 -1.61 -0.65 -6.66
N ASP A 120 -2.47 -0.87 -5.67
CA ASP A 120 -3.73 -0.14 -5.52
C ASP A 120 -3.73 0.59 -4.18
N VAL A 121 -3.89 1.90 -4.18
CA VAL A 121 -3.71 2.73 -2.98
C VAL A 121 -5.06 3.12 -2.38
N PHE A 122 -5.26 2.84 -1.09
CA PHE A 122 -6.50 3.18 -0.43
C PHE A 122 -6.62 4.70 -0.22
N VAL A 123 -7.79 5.24 -0.53
CA VAL A 123 -8.18 6.62 -0.23
C VAL A 123 -9.57 6.67 0.39
N GLU A 124 -9.75 7.60 1.34
CA GLU A 124 -11.03 7.77 2.02
C GLU A 124 -12.09 8.39 1.10
N GLY A 125 -13.34 7.94 1.25
CA GLY A 125 -14.49 8.50 0.55
C GLY A 125 -15.45 7.43 0.05
N THR A 126 -16.50 7.88 -0.63
CA THR A 126 -17.46 7.04 -1.35
C THR A 126 -18.06 7.80 -2.54
N GLY A 127 -18.68 7.07 -3.45
CA GLY A 127 -19.49 7.56 -4.55
C GLY A 127 -18.69 8.29 -5.64
N PRO A 128 -19.37 9.11 -6.46
CA PRO A 128 -18.74 9.78 -7.59
C PRO A 128 -17.52 10.66 -7.25
N PRO A 129 -17.43 11.35 -6.09
CA PRO A 129 -16.23 12.10 -5.73
C PRO A 129 -15.00 11.20 -5.51
N LEU A 130 -15.18 10.02 -4.91
CA LEU A 130 -14.13 9.03 -4.74
C LEU A 130 -13.63 8.54 -6.10
N ALA A 131 -14.53 8.07 -6.97
CA ALA A 131 -14.18 7.60 -8.32
C ALA A 131 -13.44 8.68 -9.15
N ALA A 132 -13.83 9.95 -8.99
CA ALA A 132 -13.15 11.07 -9.66
C ALA A 132 -11.75 11.33 -9.09
N CYS A 133 -11.54 11.09 -7.79
CA CYS A 133 -10.23 11.14 -7.18
C CYS A 133 -9.33 10.02 -7.68
N GLU A 134 -9.80 8.78 -7.63
CA GLU A 134 -9.05 7.59 -8.02
C GLU A 134 -8.54 7.73 -9.46
N TYR A 135 -9.45 8.05 -10.38
CA TYR A 135 -9.11 8.30 -11.78
C TYR A 135 -8.06 9.41 -11.96
N ARG A 136 -8.17 10.50 -11.20
CA ARG A 136 -7.25 11.64 -11.30
C ARG A 136 -5.84 11.30 -10.83
N LEU A 137 -5.71 10.39 -9.86
CA LEU A 137 -4.44 10.04 -9.26
C LEU A 137 -3.76 8.84 -9.94
N THR A 138 -4.51 7.98 -10.65
CA THR A 138 -3.96 6.83 -11.38
C THR A 138 -2.77 7.19 -12.27
N MET A 139 -1.71 6.39 -12.18
CA MET A 139 -0.45 6.56 -12.89
C MET A 139 -0.09 5.27 -13.64
N GLU A 140 0.14 5.38 -14.95
CA GLU A 140 0.53 4.23 -15.81
C GLU A 140 1.85 3.59 -15.37
N GLU A 141 2.77 4.41 -14.86
CA GLU A 141 4.02 3.99 -14.24
C GLU A 141 4.44 5.05 -13.21
N ALA A 142 4.73 4.64 -11.98
CA ALA A 142 5.33 5.49 -10.96
C ALA A 142 6.44 4.74 -10.20
N GLU A 143 7.42 5.51 -9.70
CA GLU A 143 8.42 4.98 -8.78
C GLU A 143 7.79 4.72 -7.41
N ILE A 144 8.20 3.63 -6.77
CA ILE A 144 7.83 3.28 -5.40
C ILE A 144 9.10 2.83 -4.69
N ILE A 145 9.33 3.38 -3.51
CA ILE A 145 10.44 3.00 -2.64
C ILE A 145 9.93 1.96 -1.65
N VAL A 146 10.42 0.73 -1.76
CA VAL A 146 10.12 -0.40 -0.86
C VAL A 146 11.12 -0.37 0.29
N ASN A 147 10.65 -0.59 1.53
CA ASN A 147 11.45 -0.43 2.76
C ASN A 147 12.16 0.94 2.85
N PRO A 148 11.42 2.06 2.66
CA PRO A 148 12.00 3.40 2.63
C PRO A 148 12.55 3.80 4.00
N ALA A 149 13.51 4.72 4.01
CA ALA A 149 13.86 5.45 5.23
C ALA A 149 12.65 6.21 5.82
N PRO A 150 12.56 6.39 7.15
CA PRO A 150 11.38 6.98 7.81
C PRO A 150 11.26 8.52 7.71
N ASN A 151 12.24 9.19 7.11
CA ASN A 151 12.39 10.65 7.13
C ASN A 151 12.22 11.31 5.74
N LEU A 152 11.55 10.63 4.80
CA LEU A 152 11.22 11.21 3.51
C LEU A 152 10.13 12.28 3.66
N PRO A 153 10.06 13.26 2.74
CA PRO A 153 9.07 14.34 2.81
C PRO A 153 7.64 13.79 2.82
N VAL A 154 6.80 14.28 3.73
CA VAL A 154 5.38 13.91 3.77
C VAL A 154 4.51 15.09 3.37
N ARG A 155 3.54 14.84 2.48
CA ARG A 155 2.47 15.79 2.18
C ARG A 155 1.29 15.54 3.12
N GLU A 156 1.00 16.53 3.95
CA GLU A 156 -0.15 16.53 4.84
C GLU A 156 -1.49 16.58 4.07
N GLY A 157 -2.52 15.99 4.68
CA GLY A 157 -3.87 15.93 4.13
C GLY A 157 -4.15 14.60 3.42
N SER A 158 -5.33 14.49 2.81
CA SER A 158 -5.69 13.34 1.97
C SER A 158 -4.95 13.39 0.62
N ALA A 159 -4.59 12.24 0.06
CA ALA A 159 -4.15 12.13 -1.33
C ALA A 159 -5.24 12.62 -2.30
N CYS A 160 -6.51 12.52 -1.90
CA CYS A 160 -7.64 13.05 -2.64
C CYS A 160 -7.84 14.57 -2.57
N ASP A 161 -6.99 15.32 -1.86
CA ASP A 161 -7.03 16.78 -1.88
C ASP A 161 -6.75 17.34 -3.29
N SER A 162 -7.83 17.66 -4.00
CA SER A 162 -7.80 18.17 -5.37
C SER A 162 -7.10 19.52 -5.53
N SER A 163 -6.82 20.24 -4.43
CA SER A 163 -6.06 21.49 -4.47
C SER A 163 -4.56 21.28 -4.72
N ARG A 164 -4.07 20.03 -4.65
CA ARG A 164 -2.63 19.70 -4.71
C ARG A 164 -2.36 18.50 -5.64
N PRO A 165 -2.08 18.73 -6.94
CA PRO A 165 -1.75 17.63 -7.84
C PRO A 165 -0.46 16.91 -7.39
N PRO A 166 -0.28 15.62 -7.76
CA PRO A 166 0.94 14.87 -7.46
C PRO A 166 2.19 15.61 -7.93
N ALA A 167 3.28 15.46 -7.17
CA ALA A 167 4.57 16.04 -7.56
C ALA A 167 5.05 15.30 -8.81
N THR A 168 5.13 16.04 -9.94
CA THR A 168 5.64 15.57 -11.24
C THR A 168 4.94 14.30 -11.80
N ILE A 169 3.77 14.49 -12.41
CA ILE A 169 3.24 13.53 -13.40
C ILE A 169 3.39 14.19 -14.78
N ASP A 170 4.07 13.53 -15.70
CA ASP A 170 3.91 13.77 -17.15
C ASP A 170 2.48 13.35 -17.50
N ARG A 171 1.56 14.32 -17.42
CA ARG A 171 0.14 14.06 -17.65
C ARG A 171 -0.01 13.67 -19.12
N ARG A 172 -0.70 12.55 -19.41
CA ARG A 172 -1.45 12.49 -20.68
C ARG A 172 -2.25 13.79 -20.82
N PRO A 173 -2.43 14.30 -22.05
CA PRO A 173 -3.17 15.55 -22.26
C PRO A 173 -4.49 15.43 -21.54
N SER A 174 -4.74 16.36 -20.62
CA SER A 174 -5.96 16.43 -19.83
C SER A 174 -7.15 16.20 -20.75
N MET A 175 -7.81 15.05 -20.66
CA MET A 175 -9.17 14.97 -21.16
C MET A 175 -9.95 16.01 -20.35
N SER A 176 -10.55 16.98 -21.06
CA SER A 176 -11.20 18.13 -20.45
C SER A 176 -12.17 17.72 -19.33
N ALA A 177 -12.45 18.63 -18.39
CA ALA A 177 -13.38 18.41 -17.28
C ALA A 177 -14.78 17.89 -17.67
N GLN A 178 -15.14 17.89 -18.95
CA GLN A 178 -16.37 17.30 -19.47
C GLN A 178 -16.30 15.76 -19.55
N ASN A 179 -15.11 15.20 -19.74
CA ASN A 179 -14.87 13.75 -19.87
C ASN A 179 -14.71 13.06 -18.52
N THR A 180 -14.23 13.74 -17.48
CA THR A 180 -14.25 13.21 -16.11
C THR A 180 -15.67 12.95 -15.64
N GLY A 181 -16.62 13.83 -15.99
CA GLY A 181 -18.04 13.60 -15.74
C GLY A 181 -18.60 12.40 -16.51
N ALA A 182 -18.16 12.15 -17.74
CA ALA A 182 -18.62 11.01 -18.54
C ALA A 182 -18.04 9.68 -18.04
N TYR A 183 -16.76 9.68 -17.63
CA TYR A 183 -16.08 8.53 -17.05
C TYR A 183 -16.61 8.20 -15.65
N ALA A 184 -16.75 9.19 -14.77
CA ALA A 184 -17.38 8.98 -13.45
C ALA A 184 -18.83 8.49 -13.59
N ARG A 185 -19.56 8.91 -14.64
CA ARG A 185 -20.87 8.35 -14.97
C ARG A 185 -20.79 6.92 -15.51
N GLN A 186 -19.72 6.54 -16.19
CA GLN A 186 -19.50 5.17 -16.65
C GLN A 186 -19.13 4.26 -15.48
N GLU A 187 -18.15 4.64 -14.65
CA GLU A 187 -17.80 3.92 -13.41
C GLU A 187 -19.01 3.82 -12.48
N ALA A 188 -19.75 4.91 -12.25
CA ALA A 188 -20.98 4.85 -11.44
C ALA A 188 -22.06 3.94 -12.08
N ARG A 189 -22.14 3.84 -13.41
CA ARG A 189 -23.03 2.91 -14.11
C ARG A 189 -22.56 1.47 -13.98
N GLU A 190 -21.26 1.22 -14.06
CA GLU A 190 -20.67 -0.10 -13.91
C GLU A 190 -20.78 -0.57 -12.45
N TYR A 191 -20.51 0.31 -11.48
CA TYR A 191 -20.79 0.08 -10.06
C TYR A 191 -22.28 -0.20 -9.83
N SER A 192 -23.18 0.65 -10.35
CA SER A 192 -24.63 0.45 -10.21
C SER A 192 -25.11 -0.84 -10.88
N ALA A 193 -24.52 -1.21 -12.02
CA ALA A 193 -24.84 -2.46 -12.70
C ALA A 193 -24.38 -3.68 -11.88
N ARG A 194 -23.18 -3.62 -11.27
CA ARG A 194 -22.69 -4.65 -10.35
C ARG A 194 -23.54 -4.73 -9.07
N ALA A 195 -23.99 -3.59 -8.55
CA ALA A 195 -24.86 -3.54 -7.38
C ALA A 195 -26.28 -4.07 -7.67
N ALA A 196 -26.80 -3.85 -8.90
CA ALA A 196 -28.11 -4.33 -9.33
C ALA A 196 -28.17 -5.84 -9.60
N ASP A 197 -27.03 -6.47 -9.90
CA ASP A 197 -26.92 -7.93 -10.13
C ASP A 197 -26.68 -8.71 -8.82
N ARG A 198 -26.71 -8.03 -7.67
CA ARG A 198 -26.54 -8.63 -6.34
C ARG A 198 -27.85 -9.31 -5.92
N PRO A 199 -27.87 -10.64 -5.68
CA PRO A 199 -29.08 -11.30 -5.22
C PRO A 199 -29.49 -10.73 -3.86
N SER A 200 -30.75 -10.28 -3.76
CA SER A 200 -31.37 -9.82 -2.53
C SER A 200 -31.34 -10.95 -1.50
N ARG A 201 -30.63 -10.74 -0.39
CA ARG A 201 -30.77 -11.55 0.82
C ARG A 201 -32.00 -11.12 1.60
#